data_AF-A0AAV4TM56-F1
#
_entry.id   AF-A0AAV4TM56-F1
#
_cell.length_a   1.000
_cell.length_b   1.000
_cell.length_c   1.000
_cell.angle_alpha   90.00
_cell.angle_beta   90.00
_cell.angle_gamma   90.00
#
_symmetry.space_group_name_H-M   'P 1'
#
loop_
_entity.id
_entity.type
_entity.pdbx_description
1 polymer ?
#
loop_
_entity_poly.entity_id
_entity_poly.type
_entity_poly.pdbx_seq_one_letter_code
_entity_poly.pdbx_strand_id
1 'polypeptide(L)'
;MERNACLELALEGERLCKNGDFSGGVAFFEAAIRVGTDDLKTLSAIYSQLGNAYFYLGDYTKAMDYHRCDLTVARAMNDELGEGKASGNLGNTLKVMGKFDEAVTCCERHLNISKKLQDKVGEGRALYNLGNVYHAKGKRFACLGHQDPGEFP
;
A
#
# COMPACT_ATOMS: atom_id res chain seq x y z
N MET A 1 -6.39 -11.15 -32.74
CA MET A 1 -5.67 -11.34 -31.47
C MET A 1 -5.13 -9.98 -31.06
N GLU A 2 -5.89 -9.24 -30.25
CA GLU A 2 -5.36 -8.02 -29.64
C GLU A 2 -4.26 -8.43 -28.68
N ARG A 3 -3.04 -8.01 -28.99
CA ARG A 3 -1.87 -8.22 -28.14
C ARG A 3 -2.06 -7.30 -26.95
N ASN A 4 -2.27 -7.86 -25.76
CA ASN A 4 -2.60 -7.09 -24.57
C ASN A 4 -1.31 -6.45 -23.99
N ALA A 5 -0.79 -5.45 -24.71
CA ALA A 5 0.52 -4.84 -24.46
C ALA A 5 0.64 -4.26 -23.04
N CYS A 6 -0.46 -3.78 -22.45
CA CYS A 6 -0.50 -3.35 -21.06
C CYS A 6 -0.16 -4.51 -20.10
N LEU A 7 -0.76 -5.68 -20.32
CA LEU A 7 -0.50 -6.87 -19.51
C LEU A 7 0.95 -7.37 -19.67
N GLU A 8 1.49 -7.38 -20.89
CA GLU A 8 2.88 -7.78 -21.14
C GLU A 8 3.87 -6.87 -20.39
N LEU A 9 3.66 -5.55 -20.44
CA LEU A 9 4.46 -4.58 -19.70
C LEU A 9 4.33 -4.77 -18.19
N ALA A 10 3.12 -4.99 -17.67
CA ALA A 10 2.89 -5.23 -16.26
C ALA A 10 3.59 -6.50 -15.76
N LEU A 11 3.57 -7.58 -16.54
CA LEU A 11 4.25 -8.84 -16.20
C LEU A 11 5.78 -8.66 -16.15
N GLU A 12 6.35 -7.90 -17.08
CA GLU A 12 7.78 -7.59 -17.05
C GLU A 12 8.15 -6.71 -15.85
N GLY A 13 7.31 -5.71 -15.53
CA GLY A 13 7.47 -4.91 -14.32
C GLY A 13 7.45 -5.76 -13.05
N GLU A 14 6.53 -6.71 -12.96
CA GLU A 14 6.44 -7.66 -11.83
C GLU A 14 7.68 -8.56 -11.74
N ARG A 15 8.17 -9.05 -12.88
CA ARG A 15 9.38 -9.87 -12.96
C ARG A 15 10.61 -9.12 -12.43
N LEU A 16 10.77 -7.85 -12.80
CA LEU A 16 11.88 -7.00 -12.35
C LEU A 16 11.80 -6.73 -10.85
N CYS A 17 10.62 -6.36 -10.33
CA CYS A 17 10.42 -6.18 -8.89
C CYS A 17 10.72 -7.46 -8.09
N LYS A 18 10.35 -8.63 -8.60
CA LYS A 18 10.70 -9.93 -7.97
C LYS A 18 12.20 -10.19 -7.92
N ASN A 19 12.97 -9.66 -8.86
CA ASN A 19 14.43 -9.74 -8.90
C ASN A 19 15.12 -8.62 -8.09
N GLY A 20 14.35 -7.73 -7.45
CA GLY A 20 14.85 -6.61 -6.66
C GLY A 20 15.13 -5.33 -7.46
N ASP A 21 14.91 -5.33 -8.79
CA ASP A 21 15.00 -4.12 -9.61
C ASP A 21 13.67 -3.37 -9.61
N PHE A 22 13.41 -2.63 -8.53
CA PHE A 22 12.19 -1.84 -8.38
C PHE A 22 12.16 -0.64 -9.32
N SER A 23 13.31 -0.04 -9.63
CA SER A 23 13.40 1.11 -10.54
C SER A 23 13.01 0.70 -11.97
N GLY A 24 13.54 -0.42 -12.45
CA GLY A 24 13.13 -1.01 -13.72
C GLY A 24 11.66 -1.40 -13.69
N GLY A 25 11.20 -2.05 -12.62
CA GLY A 25 9.80 -2.44 -12.45
C GLY A 25 8.83 -1.27 -12.57
N VAL A 26 9.11 -0.14 -11.90
CA VAL A 26 8.32 1.10 -11.98
C VAL A 26 8.21 1.59 -13.43
N ALA A 27 9.32 1.63 -14.17
CA ALA A 27 9.32 2.12 -15.56
C ALA A 27 8.36 1.31 -16.46
N PHE A 28 8.33 -0.02 -16.27
CA PHE A 28 7.41 -0.91 -16.99
C PHE A 28 5.95 -0.73 -16.58
N PHE A 29 5.67 -0.59 -15.27
CA PHE A 29 4.30 -0.34 -14.82
C PHE A 29 3.76 1.03 -15.27
N GLU A 30 4.59 2.08 -15.28
CA GLU A 30 4.21 3.40 -15.80
C GLU A 30 4.00 3.37 -17.32
N ALA A 31 4.78 2.55 -18.05
CA ALA A 31 4.50 2.28 -19.46
C ALA A 31 3.17 1.54 -19.64
N ALA A 32 2.84 0.56 -18.80
CA ALA A 32 1.57 -0.15 -18.84
C ALA A 32 0.38 0.79 -18.64
N ILE A 33 0.45 1.70 -17.66
CA ILE A 33 -0.60 2.73 -17.44
C ILE A 33 -0.75 3.63 -18.67
N ARG A 34 0.35 4.05 -19.31
CA ARG A 34 0.30 4.91 -20.51
C ARG A 34 -0.33 4.20 -21.72
N VAL A 35 -0.11 2.90 -21.86
CA VAL A 35 -0.78 2.10 -22.89
C VAL A 35 -2.29 2.00 -22.60
N GLY A 36 -2.65 1.92 -21.31
CA GLY A 36 -4.03 1.85 -20.87
C GLY A 36 -4.61 0.44 -20.97
N THR A 37 -5.68 0.18 -20.21
CA THR A 37 -6.46 -1.06 -20.26
C THR A 37 -7.89 -0.77 -19.81
N ASP A 38 -8.86 -1.43 -20.44
CA ASP A 38 -10.26 -1.40 -20.00
C ASP A 38 -10.52 -2.38 -18.85
N ASP A 39 -9.58 -3.30 -18.57
CA ASP A 39 -9.68 -4.21 -17.44
C ASP A 39 -9.25 -3.53 -16.14
N LEU A 40 -10.24 -3.08 -15.37
CA LEU A 40 -10.05 -2.45 -14.08
C LEU A 40 -9.32 -3.35 -13.07
N LYS A 41 -9.40 -4.69 -13.19
CA LYS A 41 -8.65 -5.60 -12.31
C LYS A 41 -7.16 -5.56 -12.58
N THR A 42 -6.77 -5.60 -13.85
CA THR A 42 -5.38 -5.40 -14.28
C THR A 42 -4.89 -4.02 -13.85
N LEU A 43 -5.70 -2.98 -14.02
CA LEU A 43 -5.33 -1.61 -13.62
C LEU A 43 -5.11 -1.48 -12.10
N SER A 44 -6.01 -2.04 -11.28
CA SER A 44 -5.88 -2.11 -9.81
C SER A 44 -4.59 -2.84 -9.41
N ALA A 45 -4.30 -3.99 -10.02
CA ALA A 45 -3.06 -4.73 -9.76
C ALA A 45 -1.81 -3.91 -10.08
N ILE A 46 -1.79 -3.20 -11.22
CA ILE A 46 -0.67 -2.32 -11.60
C ILE A 46 -0.48 -1.21 -10.57
N TYR A 47 -1.55 -0.54 -10.13
CA TYR A 47 -1.46 0.49 -9.09
C TYR A 47 -0.95 -0.06 -7.77
N SER A 48 -1.41 -1.24 -7.35
CA SER A 48 -0.93 -1.89 -6.13
C SER A 48 0.58 -2.17 -6.20
N GLN A 49 1.05 -2.69 -7.34
CA GLN A 49 2.45 -3.03 -7.55
C GLN A 49 3.35 -1.80 -7.68
N LEU A 50 2.88 -0.72 -8.30
CA LEU A 50 3.57 0.58 -8.31
C LEU A 50 3.70 1.15 -6.91
N GLY A 51 2.62 1.12 -6.13
CA GLY A 51 2.66 1.57 -4.74
C GLY A 51 3.71 0.80 -3.92
N ASN A 52 3.75 -0.53 -4.07
CA ASN A 52 4.76 -1.37 -3.42
C ASN A 52 6.18 -1.05 -3.90
N ALA A 53 6.39 -0.90 -5.21
CA ALA A 53 7.70 -0.60 -5.77
C ALA A 53 8.23 0.75 -5.29
N TYR A 54 7.39 1.80 -5.31
CA TYR A 54 7.75 3.11 -4.77
C TYR A 54 7.98 3.08 -3.26
N PHE A 55 7.23 2.27 -2.51
CA PHE A 55 7.47 2.06 -1.08
C PHE A 55 8.87 1.47 -0.82
N TYR A 56 9.30 0.47 -1.62
CA TYR A 56 10.65 -0.11 -1.52
C TYR A 56 11.76 0.85 -1.96
N LEU A 57 11.47 1.75 -2.91
CA LEU A 57 12.39 2.81 -3.34
C LEU A 57 12.48 3.98 -2.34
N GLY A 58 11.59 4.03 -1.34
CA GLY A 58 11.56 5.09 -0.34
C GLY A 58 10.78 6.35 -0.74
N ASP A 59 10.15 6.37 -1.92
CA ASP A 59 9.23 7.45 -2.32
C ASP A 59 7.82 7.18 -1.78
N TYR A 60 7.65 7.46 -0.49
CA TYR A 60 6.39 7.18 0.21
C TYR A 60 5.23 8.06 -0.26
N THR A 61 5.50 9.22 -0.86
CA THR A 61 4.45 10.09 -1.40
C THR A 61 3.81 9.44 -2.62
N LYS A 62 4.63 8.99 -3.59
CA LYS A 62 4.10 8.25 -4.74
C LYS A 62 3.47 6.93 -4.34
N ALA A 63 4.06 6.21 -3.38
CA ALA A 63 3.48 4.98 -2.86
C ALA A 63 2.05 5.20 -2.33
N MET A 64 1.86 6.27 -1.55
CA MET A 64 0.55 6.65 -1.01
C MET A 64 -0.46 6.96 -2.12
N ASP A 65 -0.04 7.72 -3.15
CA ASP A 65 -0.91 8.08 -4.26
C ASP A 65 -1.37 6.86 -5.05
N TYR A 66 -0.44 5.95 -5.40
CA TYR A 66 -0.79 4.73 -6.13
C TYR A 66 -1.62 3.75 -5.29
N HIS A 67 -1.37 3.60 -4.00
CA HIS A 67 -2.24 2.81 -3.12
C HIS A 67 -3.64 3.43 -2.97
N ARG A 68 -3.77 4.76 -3.02
CA ARG A 68 -5.08 5.43 -3.08
C ARG A 68 -5.79 5.17 -4.41
N CYS A 69 -5.06 5.19 -5.54
CA CYS A 69 -5.62 4.82 -6.84
C CYS A 69 -6.15 3.38 -6.83
N ASP A 70 -5.35 2.42 -6.33
CA ASP A 70 -5.76 1.02 -6.16
C ASP A 70 -7.05 0.90 -5.32
N LEU A 71 -7.07 1.57 -4.16
CA LEU A 71 -8.24 1.60 -3.28
C LEU A 71 -9.51 2.15 -3.97
N THR A 72 -9.37 3.23 -4.73
CA THR A 72 -10.48 3.82 -5.49
C THR A 72 -11.00 2.87 -6.56
N VAL A 73 -10.12 2.21 -7.30
CA VAL A 73 -10.52 1.24 -8.33
C VAL A 73 -11.18 0.01 -7.70
N ALA A 74 -10.63 -0.54 -6.62
CA ALA A 74 -11.23 -1.66 -5.91
C ALA A 74 -12.65 -1.35 -5.42
N ARG A 75 -12.88 -0.14 -4.88
CA ARG A 75 -14.22 0.34 -4.49
C ARG A 75 -15.16 0.48 -5.68
N ALA A 76 -14.69 1.06 -6.79
CA ALA A 76 -15.49 1.21 -8.00
C ALA A 76 -15.95 -0.15 -8.58
N MET A 77 -15.10 -1.18 -8.45
CA MET A 77 -15.42 -2.55 -8.84
C MET A 77 -16.26 -3.33 -7.81
N ASN A 78 -16.52 -2.77 -6.63
CA ASN A 78 -17.05 -3.49 -5.46
C ASN A 78 -16.21 -4.75 -5.09
N ASP A 79 -14.90 -4.71 -5.34
CA ASP A 79 -13.97 -5.76 -4.91
C ASP A 79 -13.60 -5.55 -3.45
N GLU A 80 -14.37 -6.16 -2.55
CA GLU A 80 -14.14 -6.03 -1.11
C GLU A 80 -12.76 -6.57 -0.71
N LEU A 81 -12.31 -7.68 -1.29
CA LEU A 81 -11.01 -8.27 -0.96
C LEU A 81 -9.86 -7.36 -1.41
N GLY A 82 -9.97 -6.80 -2.63
CA GLY A 82 -9.06 -5.78 -3.15
C GLY A 82 -9.04 -4.53 -2.28
N GLU A 83 -10.22 -4.04 -1.85
CA GLU A 83 -10.34 -2.87 -0.98
C GLU A 83 -9.61 -3.09 0.36
N GLY A 84 -9.76 -4.28 0.95
CA GLY A 84 -9.09 -4.64 2.19
C GLY A 84 -7.57 -4.61 2.03
N LYS A 85 -7.04 -5.24 0.97
CA LYS A 85 -5.60 -5.25 0.68
C LYS A 85 -5.04 -3.86 0.41
N ALA A 86 -5.70 -3.08 -0.45
CA ALA A 86 -5.30 -1.71 -0.77
C ALA A 86 -5.31 -0.81 0.47
N SER A 87 -6.33 -0.94 1.33
CA SER A 87 -6.40 -0.24 2.62
C SER A 87 -5.23 -0.61 3.53
N GLY A 88 -4.86 -1.90 3.61
CA GLY A 88 -3.71 -2.35 4.38
C GLY A 88 -2.38 -1.77 3.89
N ASN A 89 -2.17 -1.74 2.57
CA ASN A 89 -0.96 -1.17 1.95
C ASN A 89 -0.86 0.35 2.17
N LEU A 90 -1.97 1.06 1.98
CA LEU A 90 -2.06 2.49 2.28
C LEU A 90 -1.78 2.78 3.75
N GLY A 91 -2.35 1.99 4.67
CA GLY A 91 -2.10 2.11 6.11
C GLY A 91 -0.62 1.95 6.47
N ASN A 92 0.05 0.96 5.88
CA ASN A 92 1.50 0.78 6.07
C ASN A 92 2.33 1.95 5.54
N THR A 93 1.94 2.55 4.42
CA THR A 93 2.61 3.72 3.85
C THR A 93 2.41 4.96 4.75
N LEU A 94 1.18 5.23 5.16
CA LEU A 94 0.83 6.33 6.07
C LEU A 94 1.57 6.23 7.42
N LYS A 95 1.73 5.00 7.94
CA LYS A 95 2.52 4.74 9.15
C LYS A 95 3.97 5.22 9.00
N VAL A 96 4.62 4.90 7.89
CA VAL A 96 6.02 5.30 7.64
C VAL A 96 6.12 6.83 7.48
N MET A 97 5.10 7.45 6.89
CA MET A 97 4.97 8.91 6.81
C MET A 97 4.61 9.58 8.16
N GLY A 98 4.41 8.83 9.24
CA GLY A 98 4.06 9.36 10.56
C GLY A 98 2.61 9.87 10.67
N LYS A 99 1.75 9.54 9.71
CA LYS A 99 0.31 9.85 9.68
C LYS A 99 -0.47 8.73 10.38
N PHE A 100 -0.24 8.59 11.68
CA PHE A 100 -0.69 7.42 12.41
C PHE A 100 -2.21 7.26 12.50
N ASP A 101 -2.97 8.35 12.63
CA ASP A 101 -4.43 8.26 12.78
C ASP A 101 -5.08 7.79 11.47
N GLU A 102 -4.66 8.33 10.32
CA GLU A 102 -5.09 7.84 9.01
C GLU A 102 -4.66 6.37 8.78
N ALA A 103 -3.46 6.00 9.24
CA ALA A 103 -2.96 4.63 9.15
C ALA A 103 -3.81 3.64 9.94
N VAL A 104 -4.26 4.00 11.15
CA VAL A 104 -5.18 3.21 11.97
C VAL A 104 -6.49 2.97 11.21
N THR A 105 -7.13 4.04 10.70
CA THR A 105 -8.39 3.92 9.95
C THR A 105 -8.26 2.98 8.76
N CYS A 106 -7.15 3.04 8.03
CA CYS A 106 -6.90 2.16 6.89
C CYS A 106 -6.68 0.69 7.32
N CYS A 107 -5.93 0.44 8.40
CA CYS A 107 -5.72 -0.90 8.93
C CYS A 107 -7.00 -1.51 9.52
N GLU A 108 -7.85 -0.71 10.17
CA GLU A 108 -9.16 -1.13 10.65
C GLU A 108 -10.11 -1.47 9.50
N ARG A 109 -10.07 -0.71 8.40
CA ARG A 109 -10.84 -1.04 7.19
C ARG A 109 -10.43 -2.41 6.63
N HIS A 110 -9.13 -2.68 6.53
CA HIS A 110 -8.61 -3.99 6.14
C HIS A 110 -9.11 -5.09 7.09
N LEU A 111 -9.00 -4.89 8.40
CA LEU A 111 -9.43 -5.86 9.42
C LEU A 111 -10.93 -6.17 9.32
N ASN A 112 -11.77 -5.15 9.19
CA ASN A 112 -13.22 -5.30 9.14
C ASN A 112 -13.66 -6.06 7.89
N ILE A 113 -13.04 -5.76 6.74
CA ILE A 113 -13.27 -6.51 5.50
C ILE A 113 -12.81 -7.96 5.65
N SER A 114 -11.60 -8.22 6.14
CA SER A 114 -11.09 -9.58 6.31
C SER A 114 -11.97 -10.41 7.24
N LYS A 115 -12.48 -9.81 8.33
CA LYS A 115 -13.47 -10.46 9.21
C LYS A 115 -14.79 -10.76 8.48
N LYS A 116 -15.33 -9.79 7.73
CA LYS A 116 -16.56 -9.96 6.95
C LYS A 116 -16.43 -11.12 5.96
N LEU A 117 -15.30 -11.22 5.27
CA LEU A 117 -15.01 -12.25 4.27
C LEU A 117 -14.50 -13.57 4.87
N GLN A 118 -14.34 -13.64 6.19
CA GLN A 118 -13.74 -14.77 6.91
C GLN A 118 -12.31 -15.11 6.42
N ASP A 119 -11.58 -14.14 5.87
CA ASP A 119 -10.19 -14.27 5.47
C ASP A 119 -9.28 -14.19 6.71
N LYS A 120 -8.93 -15.35 7.26
CA LYS A 120 -8.08 -15.46 8.44
C LYS A 120 -6.63 -15.01 8.20
N VAL A 121 -6.14 -15.13 6.97
CA VAL A 121 -4.79 -14.66 6.61
C VAL A 121 -4.79 -13.13 6.56
N GLY A 122 -5.81 -12.54 5.93
CA GLY A 122 -6.02 -11.09 5.91
C GLY A 122 -6.21 -10.52 7.32
N GLU A 123 -7.02 -11.17 8.16
CA GLU A 123 -7.25 -10.76 9.55
C GLU A 123 -5.93 -10.70 10.34
N GLY A 124 -5.09 -11.74 10.24
CA GLY A 124 -3.77 -11.76 10.88
C GLY A 124 -2.85 -10.64 10.38
N ARG A 125 -2.81 -10.40 9.06
CA ARG A 125 -2.02 -9.31 8.47
C ARG A 125 -2.52 -7.93 8.92
N ALA A 126 -3.83 -7.73 8.98
CA ALA A 126 -4.44 -6.47 9.41
C ALA A 126 -4.13 -6.17 10.88
N LEU A 127 -4.27 -7.17 11.76
CA LEU A 127 -3.91 -7.04 13.18
C LEU A 127 -2.43 -6.73 13.38
N TYR A 128 -1.55 -7.42 12.65
CA TYR A 128 -0.11 -7.14 12.67
C TYR A 128 0.21 -5.71 12.23
N ASN A 129 -0.38 -5.25 11.13
CA ASN A 129 -0.19 -3.88 10.65
C ASN A 129 -0.70 -2.85 11.67
N LEU A 130 -1.88 -3.07 12.26
CA LEU A 130 -2.44 -2.19 13.27
C LEU A 130 -1.54 -2.12 14.53
N GLY A 131 -1.02 -3.25 14.98
CA GLY A 131 -0.05 -3.30 16.08
C GLY A 131 1.23 -2.51 15.77
N ASN A 132 1.75 -2.63 14.54
CA ASN A 132 2.90 -1.85 14.09
C ASN A 132 2.61 -0.34 14.06
N VAL A 133 1.39 0.08 13.70
CA VAL A 133 1.00 1.50 13.73
C VAL A 133 1.02 2.03 15.16
N TYR A 134 0.39 1.32 16.10
CA TYR A 134 0.38 1.73 17.51
C TYR A 134 1.78 1.73 18.13
N HIS A 135 2.61 0.73 17.81
CA HIS A 135 4.00 0.68 18.26
C HIS A 135 4.79 1.90 17.75
N ALA A 136 4.70 2.21 16.46
CA ALA A 136 5.37 3.37 15.86
C ALA A 136 4.87 4.70 16.45
N LYS A 137 3.56 4.83 16.66
CA LYS A 137 2.93 5.99 17.28
C LYS A 137 3.47 6.21 18.70
N GLY A 138 3.49 5.16 19.54
CA GLY A 138 4.01 5.21 20.90
C GLY A 138 5.50 5.54 20.97
N LYS A 139 6.31 4.92 20.10
CA LYS A 139 7.76 5.21 20.02
C LYS A 139 8.02 6.69 19.69
N ARG A 140 7.25 7.29 18.77
CA ARG A 140 7.42 8.71 18.41
C ARG A 140 7.11 9.64 19.58
N PHE A 141 6.07 9.34 20.36
CA PHE A 141 5.76 10.12 21.57
C PHE A 141 6.83 10.00 22.64
N ALA A 142 7.39 8.80 22.85
CA ALA A 142 8.48 8.61 23.81
C ALA A 142 9.75 9.39 23.40
N CYS A 143 10.09 9.44 22.11
CA CYS A 143 11.23 10.23 21.62
C CYS A 143 11.00 11.75 21.74
N LEU A 144 9.78 12.23 21.56
CA LEU A 144 9.43 13.65 21.71
C LEU A 144 9.33 14.08 23.19
N GLY A 145 9.06 13.14 24.11
CA GLY A 145 9.04 13.38 25.56
C GLY A 145 10.42 13.40 26.22
N HIS A 146 11.51 13.18 25.47
CA HIS A 146 12.88 13.20 25.97
C HIS A 146 13.66 14.43 25.47
N GLN A 147 13.02 15.59 25.50
CA GLN A 147 13.63 16.92 25.40
C GLN A 147 13.16 17.76 26.59
N ASP A 148 13.62 17.37 27.78
CA ASP A 148 13.87 18.28 28.90
C ASP A 148 14.47 17.41 30.02
N PRO A 149 15.82 17.27 30.11
CA PRO A 149 16.42 16.96 31.39
C PRO A 149 16.16 18.20 32.25
N GLY A 150 15.02 18.19 32.95
CA GLY A 150 14.60 19.30 33.79
C GLY A 150 15.76 19.76 34.66
N GLU A 151 16.05 21.06 34.59
CA GLU A 151 16.73 21.75 35.67
C GLU A 151 15.88 21.52 36.92
N PHE A 152 16.37 20.68 37.82
CA PHE A 152 15.86 20.64 39.18
C PHE A 152 16.42 21.84 39.94
N PRO A 153 15.62 22.50 40.81
CA PRO A 153 16.06 23.66 41.59
C PRO A 153 17.14 23.33 42.62
#